data_AF-A0A2E0PY19-F1
#
_entry.id   AF-A0A2E0PY19-F1
#
_cell.length_a   1.000
_cell.length_b   1.000
_cell.length_c   1.000
_cell.angle_alpha   90.00
_cell.angle_beta   90.00
_cell.angle_gamma   90.00
#
_symmetry.space_group_name_H-M   'P 1'
#
loop_
_entity.id
_entity.type
_entity.pdbx_description
1 polymer ?
#
loop_
_entity_poly.entity_id
_entity_poly.type
_entity_poly.pdbx_seq_one_letter_code
_entity_poly.pdbx_strand_id
1 'polypeptide(L)'
;MCLAIYKPKGEEVAKDRLRNAFNRNPHGAGFTFAEGEGKVHIRKGFFTFDQFWKAYSKANKPNRSFLIHFRWATKGKKTKGNCHPFRLTKTHAMIHNGTIDRVLLKDGGSDSANFAKRILAPIVKSHPNFIYTTHGQKIVNLAIGASKVAVMNSAGNAVIFNEHKGHWDSGVWYSNDTYLPRPCSRQAKSAVQSLLQRPTENEKIADILGQRTYKDYHASNRGKGRSYIDDLEDSYDRKQDTQMESEEELQQQLMEEAHAQGELDFDPTIGELLDSGELDGFQVVDGDEPNG
;
A
#
# COMPACT_ATOMS: atom_id res chain seq x y z
N MET A 1 1.57 7.52 14.01
CA MET A 1 2.06 6.49 14.96
C MET A 1 2.99 5.60 14.18
N CYS A 2 4.23 5.35 14.64
CA CYS A 2 5.22 4.54 13.92
C CYS A 2 4.69 3.17 13.47
N LEU A 3 5.39 2.54 12.54
CA LEU A 3 5.20 1.13 12.21
C LEU A 3 6.47 0.34 12.48
N ALA A 4 6.36 -0.70 13.29
CA ALA A 4 7.31 -1.79 13.45
C ALA A 4 6.78 -3.05 12.76
N ILE A 5 7.65 -3.73 12.01
CA ILE A 5 7.35 -4.95 11.24
C ILE A 5 8.42 -5.99 11.56
N TYR A 6 8.01 -7.22 11.81
CA TYR A 6 8.89 -8.40 11.78
C TYR A 6 8.48 -9.29 10.61
N LYS A 7 9.43 -9.51 9.70
CA LYS A 7 9.28 -10.37 8.53
C LYS A 7 10.19 -11.60 8.72
N PRO A 8 9.63 -12.79 8.98
CA PRO A 8 10.39 -14.04 9.06
C PRO A 8 11.11 -14.41 7.75
N LYS A 9 11.95 -15.45 7.81
CA LYS A 9 12.52 -16.08 6.59
C LYS A 9 11.39 -16.73 5.78
N GLY A 10 11.52 -16.75 4.47
CA GLY A 10 10.52 -17.29 3.54
C GLY A 10 9.39 -16.33 3.20
N GLU A 11 9.11 -15.38 4.09
CA GLU A 11 8.01 -14.42 3.91
C GLU A 11 8.40 -13.23 3.03
N GLU A 12 7.40 -12.48 2.56
CA GLU A 12 7.59 -11.25 1.82
C GLU A 12 6.67 -10.12 2.31
N VAL A 13 7.13 -8.88 2.13
CA VAL A 13 6.29 -7.70 2.37
C VAL A 13 6.09 -7.01 1.04
N ALA A 14 4.85 -6.94 0.57
CA ALA A 14 4.50 -6.27 -0.68
C ALA A 14 5.01 -4.82 -0.71
N LYS A 15 5.53 -4.39 -1.86
CA LYS A 15 6.09 -3.04 -2.06
C LYS A 15 5.09 -1.95 -1.67
N ASP A 16 3.81 -2.13 -2.02
CA ASP A 16 2.77 -1.14 -1.72
C ASP A 16 2.47 -1.03 -0.22
N ARG A 17 2.54 -2.14 0.53
CA ARG A 17 2.44 -2.12 2.00
C ARG A 17 3.58 -1.32 2.63
N LEU A 18 4.81 -1.49 2.13
CA LEU A 18 5.97 -0.70 2.57
C LEU A 18 5.85 0.78 2.17
N ARG A 19 5.32 1.07 0.98
CA ARG A 19 5.09 2.44 0.49
C ARG A 19 4.02 3.14 1.34
N ASN A 20 2.91 2.48 1.60
CA ASN A 20 1.85 2.97 2.49
C ASN A 20 2.38 3.24 3.90
N ALA A 21 3.16 2.30 4.44
CA ALA A 21 3.81 2.46 5.74
C ALA A 21 4.73 3.69 5.78
N PHE A 22 5.55 3.88 4.75
CA PHE A 22 6.44 5.04 4.65
C PHE A 22 5.65 6.36 4.55
N ASN A 23 4.65 6.42 3.67
CA ASN A 23 3.83 7.62 3.47
C ASN A 23 3.09 8.04 4.75
N ARG A 24 2.67 7.08 5.58
CA ARG A 24 2.06 7.34 6.89
C ARG A 24 3.07 7.63 8.00
N ASN A 25 4.36 7.39 7.76
CA ASN A 25 5.45 7.50 8.74
C ASN A 25 6.75 8.07 8.11
N PRO A 26 6.76 9.31 7.59
CA PRO A 26 7.82 9.81 6.73
C PRO A 26 9.05 10.35 7.48
N HIS A 27 9.08 10.31 8.82
CA HIS A 27 10.15 10.92 9.63
C HIS A 27 11.40 10.02 9.79
N GLY A 28 11.56 9.07 8.87
CA GLY A 28 12.72 8.19 8.76
C GLY A 28 12.36 6.72 8.77
N ALA A 29 13.03 5.94 7.92
CA ALA A 29 12.91 4.50 7.88
C ALA A 29 14.26 3.81 8.14
N GLY A 30 14.17 2.54 8.49
CA GLY A 30 15.32 1.66 8.61
C GLY A 30 14.91 0.22 8.78
N PHE A 31 15.87 -0.66 8.57
CA PHE A 31 15.69 -2.09 8.77
C PHE A 31 16.97 -2.72 9.30
N THR A 32 16.82 -3.89 9.91
CA THR A 32 17.93 -4.79 10.20
C THR A 32 17.62 -6.16 9.64
N PHE A 33 18.66 -6.89 9.25
CA PHE A 33 18.55 -8.27 8.82
C PHE A 33 19.67 -9.12 9.41
N ALA A 34 19.43 -10.42 9.44
CA ALA A 34 20.35 -11.45 9.90
C ALA A 34 20.83 -12.27 8.70
N GLU A 35 22.13 -12.57 8.66
CA GLU A 35 22.76 -13.43 7.63
C GLU A 35 23.17 -14.80 8.21
N GLY A 36 22.66 -15.19 9.39
CA GLY A 36 23.00 -16.45 10.06
C GLY A 36 24.32 -16.39 10.85
N GLU A 37 25.27 -15.55 10.44
CA GLU A 37 26.59 -15.45 11.08
C GLU A 37 26.73 -14.19 11.96
N GLY A 38 26.95 -14.39 13.27
CA GLY A 38 27.72 -13.54 14.20
C GLY A 38 27.41 -12.04 14.36
N LYS A 39 26.52 -11.44 13.56
CA LYS A 39 26.15 -10.02 13.60
C LYS A 39 24.79 -9.76 12.96
N VAL A 40 24.18 -8.65 13.36
CA VAL A 40 23.01 -8.06 12.67
C VAL A 40 23.42 -6.84 11.84
N HIS A 41 22.85 -6.73 10.65
CA HIS A 41 23.15 -5.69 9.67
C HIS A 41 22.07 -4.61 9.72
N ILE A 42 22.42 -3.43 10.22
CA ILE A 42 21.49 -2.31 10.38
C ILE A 42 21.70 -1.30 9.26
N ARG A 43 20.61 -0.94 8.56
CA ARG A 43 20.57 0.17 7.60
C ARG A 43 19.42 1.11 7.98
N LYS A 44 19.71 2.38 8.25
CA LYS A 44 18.72 3.33 8.75
C LYS A 44 19.04 4.78 8.40
N GLY A 45 18.05 5.65 8.59
CA GLY A 45 18.14 7.07 8.21
C GLY A 45 17.77 7.30 6.76
N PHE A 46 16.82 6.52 6.25
CA PHE A 46 16.22 6.74 4.94
C PHE A 46 15.10 7.75 5.09
N PHE A 47 15.20 8.90 4.41
CA PHE A 47 14.22 9.97 4.50
C PHE A 47 13.35 10.07 3.24
N THR A 48 13.60 9.24 2.23
CA THR A 48 12.71 9.02 1.10
C THR A 48 12.42 7.53 0.93
N PHE A 49 11.26 7.20 0.34
CA PHE A 49 10.89 5.82 0.08
C PHE A 49 11.87 5.15 -0.88
N ASP A 50 12.34 5.85 -1.91
CA ASP A 50 13.23 5.26 -2.92
C ASP A 50 14.59 4.88 -2.34
N GLN A 51 15.14 5.70 -1.43
CA GLN A 51 16.36 5.36 -0.69
C GLN A 51 16.17 4.09 0.14
N PHE A 52 15.04 4.00 0.85
CA PHE A 52 14.68 2.82 1.62
C PHE A 52 14.51 1.59 0.72
N TRP A 53 13.72 1.72 -0.35
CA TRP A 53 13.37 0.63 -1.26
C TRP A 53 14.60 0.08 -1.96
N LYS A 54 15.45 0.95 -2.53
CA LYS A 54 16.72 0.55 -3.16
C LYS A 54 17.62 -0.24 -2.21
N ALA A 55 17.70 0.18 -0.95
CA ALA A 55 18.50 -0.52 0.05
C ALA A 55 17.85 -1.84 0.52
N TYR A 56 16.53 -1.83 0.72
CA TYR A 56 15.76 -2.98 1.17
C TYR A 56 15.71 -4.08 0.11
N SER A 57 15.37 -3.76 -1.14
CA SER A 57 15.30 -4.72 -2.25
C SER A 57 16.63 -5.43 -2.47
N LYS A 58 17.75 -4.70 -2.39
CA LYS A 58 19.10 -5.29 -2.47
C LYS A 58 19.39 -6.26 -1.31
N ALA A 59 18.90 -5.96 -0.12
CA ALA A 59 19.13 -6.78 1.06
C ALA A 59 18.15 -7.96 1.19
N ASN A 60 16.92 -7.81 0.69
CA ASN A 60 15.84 -8.75 0.81
C ASN A 60 16.15 -10.03 0.03
N LYS A 61 16.31 -11.13 0.77
CA LYS A 61 16.53 -12.47 0.25
C LYS A 61 15.62 -13.44 0.99
N PRO A 62 15.15 -14.54 0.35
CA PRO A 62 14.22 -15.48 0.98
C PRO A 62 14.73 -16.05 2.31
N ASN A 63 16.03 -16.31 2.43
CA ASN A 63 16.65 -16.88 3.63
C ASN A 63 16.90 -15.89 4.79
N ARG A 64 16.39 -14.64 4.71
CA ARG A 64 16.67 -13.58 5.68
C ARG A 64 15.42 -13.06 6.37
N SER A 65 15.46 -13.05 7.70
CA SER A 65 14.50 -12.33 8.55
C SER A 65 14.86 -10.85 8.62
N PHE A 66 13.83 -10.01 8.77
CA PHE A 66 13.97 -8.57 8.89
C PHE A 66 13.18 -8.01 10.07
N LEU A 67 13.76 -7.02 10.74
CA LEU A 67 13.00 -6.02 11.48
C LEU A 67 12.99 -4.74 10.66
N ILE A 68 11.82 -4.23 10.32
CA ILE A 68 11.63 -3.00 9.53
C ILE A 68 10.88 -1.99 10.39
N HIS A 69 11.26 -0.73 10.30
CA HIS A 69 10.60 0.33 11.03
C HIS A 69 10.46 1.62 10.23
N PHE A 70 9.26 2.20 10.27
CA PHE A 70 8.94 3.52 9.73
C PHE A 70 8.56 4.45 10.88
N ARG A 71 9.28 5.58 11.00
CA ARG A 71 9.18 6.49 12.14
C ARG A 71 8.19 7.60 11.88
N TRP A 72 7.27 7.77 12.82
CA TRP A 72 6.52 9.01 13.02
C TRP A 72 7.06 9.72 14.26
N ALA A 73 7.97 10.67 14.07
CA ALA A 73 8.61 11.38 15.17
C ALA A 73 7.57 12.19 16.00
N THR A 74 7.15 11.63 17.14
CA THR A 74 6.35 12.31 18.18
C THR A 74 7.23 12.94 19.25
N LYS A 75 8.36 12.28 19.58
CA LYS A 75 9.39 12.74 20.53
C LYS A 75 10.79 12.63 19.90
N GLY A 76 11.66 13.59 20.24
CA GLY A 76 13.06 13.65 19.79
C GLY A 76 13.27 14.16 18.36
N LYS A 77 14.47 14.66 18.08
CA LYS A 77 14.82 15.28 16.78
C LYS A 77 14.65 14.30 15.60
N LYS A 78 14.31 14.83 14.41
CA LYS A 78 14.23 14.09 13.14
C LYS A 78 15.63 13.83 12.58
N THR A 79 16.38 12.93 13.22
CA THR A 79 17.76 12.60 12.84
C THR A 79 17.92 11.13 12.52
N LYS A 80 18.95 10.79 11.73
CA LYS A 80 19.35 9.40 11.45
C LYS A 80 19.64 8.62 12.73
N GLY A 81 20.20 9.26 13.75
CA GLY A 81 20.50 8.66 15.05
C GLY A 81 19.24 8.12 15.74
N ASN A 82 18.14 8.85 15.67
CA ASN A 82 16.84 8.49 16.27
C ASN A 82 15.97 7.58 15.40
N CYS A 83 16.41 7.25 14.18
CA CYS A 83 15.74 6.23 13.37
C CYS A 83 16.03 4.85 13.96
N HIS A 84 15.01 4.00 13.99
CA HIS A 84 15.17 2.58 14.22
C HIS A 84 15.79 1.89 13.00
N PRO A 85 16.38 0.69 13.14
CA PRO A 85 16.61 -0.05 14.39
C PRO A 85 17.72 0.52 15.30
N PHE A 86 17.70 0.13 16.57
CA PHE A 86 18.79 0.37 17.52
C PHE A 86 19.60 -0.90 17.75
N ARG A 87 20.93 -0.77 17.75
CA ARG A 87 21.83 -1.87 18.07
C ARG A 87 21.85 -2.10 19.58
N LEU A 88 21.61 -3.32 20.02
CA LEU A 88 21.78 -3.71 21.43
C LEU A 88 23.19 -4.28 21.64
N THR A 89 23.58 -5.23 20.80
CA THR A 89 24.91 -5.84 20.78
C THR A 89 25.36 -6.05 19.33
N LYS A 90 26.53 -6.68 19.10
CA LYS A 90 26.93 -7.10 17.75
C LYS A 90 25.87 -8.00 17.10
N THR A 91 25.24 -8.86 17.90
CA THR A 91 24.32 -9.91 17.46
C THR A 91 22.85 -9.57 17.64
N HIS A 92 22.48 -8.45 18.26
CA HIS A 92 21.08 -8.12 18.55
C HIS A 92 20.72 -6.68 18.15
N ALA A 93 19.52 -6.51 17.59
CA ALA A 93 18.94 -5.22 17.25
C ALA A 93 17.46 -5.15 17.65
N MET A 94 16.99 -3.93 17.90
CA MET A 94 15.66 -3.63 18.43
C MET A 94 14.90 -2.61 17.57
N ILE A 95 13.62 -2.88 17.32
CA ILE A 95 12.64 -1.90 16.85
C ILE A 95 11.54 -1.72 17.90
N HIS A 96 10.87 -0.58 17.91
CA HIS A 96 9.85 -0.23 18.89
C HIS A 96 8.75 0.61 18.27
N ASN A 97 7.52 0.42 18.75
CA ASN A 97 6.38 1.26 18.43
C ASN A 97 5.60 1.59 19.71
N GLY A 98 5.46 2.88 20.01
CA GLY A 98 4.77 3.39 21.18
C GLY A 98 5.59 4.48 21.88
N THR A 99 5.37 4.60 23.18
CA THR A 99 6.12 5.49 24.08
C THR A 99 6.49 4.71 25.34
N ILE A 100 7.73 4.83 25.78
CA ILE A 100 8.23 4.23 27.04
C ILE A 100 8.42 5.36 28.06
N ASP A 101 7.44 5.55 28.94
CA ASP A 101 7.43 6.68 29.88
C ASP A 101 8.40 6.52 31.07
N ARG A 102 8.79 5.27 31.38
CA ARG A 102 9.63 4.93 32.55
C ARG A 102 11.13 5.00 32.28
N VAL A 103 11.55 5.74 31.24
CA VAL A 103 12.95 5.86 30.84
C VAL A 103 13.39 7.32 30.88
N LEU A 104 14.46 7.58 31.63
CA LEU A 104 15.08 8.90 31.67
C LEU A 104 15.65 9.26 30.29
N LEU A 105 15.16 10.35 29.71
CA LEU A 105 15.68 10.90 28.48
C LEU A 105 17.00 11.64 28.78
N LYS A 106 18.07 11.22 28.11
CA LYS A 106 19.37 11.92 28.11
C LYS A 106 19.86 12.13 26.69
N ASP A 107 20.72 13.13 26.51
CA ASP A 107 21.52 13.36 25.31
C ASP A 107 20.70 13.57 24.01
N GLY A 108 19.46 14.06 24.13
CA GLY A 108 18.56 14.29 22.98
C GLY A 108 18.08 13.03 22.24
N GLY A 109 18.36 11.85 22.79
CA GLY A 109 17.88 10.56 22.25
C GLY A 109 16.40 10.32 22.54
N SER A 110 15.74 9.54 21.69
CA SER A 110 14.36 9.09 21.96
C SER A 110 14.29 8.21 23.23
N ASP A 111 13.09 8.05 23.76
CA ASP A 111 12.75 7.08 24.81
C ASP A 111 13.22 5.68 24.41
N SER A 112 12.96 5.29 23.16
CA SER A 112 13.36 4.01 22.60
C SER A 112 14.87 3.85 22.44
N ALA A 113 15.60 4.91 22.11
CA ALA A 113 17.06 4.91 22.05
C ALA A 113 17.67 4.73 23.44
N ASN A 114 17.14 5.43 24.44
CA ASN A 114 17.60 5.32 25.83
C ASN A 114 17.26 3.94 26.41
N PHE A 115 16.07 3.41 26.15
CA PHE A 115 15.69 2.05 26.57
C PHE A 115 16.64 1.00 25.97
N ALA A 116 16.89 1.08 24.66
CA ALA A 116 17.83 0.19 23.98
C ALA A 116 19.22 0.26 24.59
N LYS A 117 19.80 1.46 24.71
CA LYS A 117 21.20 1.66 25.11
C LYS A 117 21.44 1.40 26.60
N ARG A 118 20.53 1.85 27.47
CA ARG A 118 20.76 1.91 28.93
C ARG A 118 20.16 0.75 29.69
N ILE A 119 19.12 0.10 29.15
CA ILE A 119 18.41 -1.00 29.83
C ILE A 119 18.66 -2.31 29.09
N LEU A 120 18.21 -2.41 27.84
CA LEU A 120 18.15 -3.70 27.16
C LEU A 120 19.53 -4.18 26.67
N ALA A 121 20.39 -3.28 26.19
CA ALA A 121 21.75 -3.63 25.75
C ALA A 121 22.62 -4.21 26.88
N PRO A 122 22.71 -3.62 28.09
CA PRO A 122 23.42 -4.24 29.21
C PRO A 122 22.88 -5.62 29.58
N ILE A 123 21.55 -5.78 29.63
CA ILE A 123 20.91 -7.07 29.95
C ILE A 123 21.28 -8.14 28.92
N VAL A 124 21.11 -7.85 27.62
CA VAL A 124 21.42 -8.79 26.54
C VAL A 124 22.92 -9.07 26.45
N LYS A 125 23.78 -8.10 26.81
CA LYS A 125 25.24 -8.31 26.83
C LYS A 125 25.64 -9.27 27.95
N SER A 126 25.10 -9.12 29.15
CA SER A 126 25.45 -9.95 30.31
C SER A 126 24.74 -11.31 30.30
N HIS A 127 23.47 -11.34 29.85
CA HIS A 127 22.63 -12.53 29.83
C HIS A 127 21.87 -12.62 28.49
N PRO A 128 22.50 -13.06 27.40
CA PRO A 128 21.90 -13.08 26.06
C PRO A 128 20.57 -13.83 25.99
N ASN A 129 20.43 -14.89 26.77
CA ASN A 129 19.22 -15.74 26.78
C ASN A 129 18.06 -15.15 27.60
N PHE A 130 18.31 -14.13 28.44
CA PHE A 130 17.32 -13.60 29.38
C PHE A 130 16.03 -13.19 28.69
N ILE A 131 16.13 -12.47 27.57
CA ILE A 131 14.97 -11.93 26.83
C ILE A 131 14.10 -13.01 26.19
N TYR A 132 14.58 -14.25 26.07
CA TYR A 132 13.83 -15.39 25.54
C TYR A 132 13.09 -16.15 26.63
N THR A 133 13.47 -15.99 27.90
CA THR A 133 12.80 -16.64 29.04
C THR A 133 11.45 -16.00 29.36
N THR A 134 10.50 -16.79 29.88
CA THR A 134 9.20 -16.29 30.34
C THR A 134 9.32 -15.14 31.33
N HIS A 135 10.26 -15.23 32.27
CA HIS A 135 10.50 -14.18 33.28
C HIS A 135 11.08 -12.91 32.65
N GLY A 136 12.07 -13.03 31.78
CA GLY A 136 12.64 -11.88 31.07
C GLY A 136 11.60 -11.18 30.19
N GLN A 137 10.74 -11.94 29.51
CA GLN A 137 9.63 -11.37 28.74
C GLN A 137 8.62 -10.62 29.62
N LYS A 138 8.22 -11.16 30.78
CA LYS A 138 7.35 -10.46 31.74
C LYS A 138 7.96 -9.16 32.24
N ILE A 139 9.25 -9.16 32.61
CA ILE A 139 9.97 -7.98 33.10
C ILE A 139 10.05 -6.90 32.02
N VAL A 140 10.41 -7.28 30.79
CA VAL A 140 10.48 -6.32 29.67
C VAL A 140 9.10 -5.76 29.34
N ASN A 141 8.05 -6.60 29.29
CA ASN A 141 6.67 -6.15 29.07
C ASN A 141 6.21 -5.14 30.14
N LEU A 142 6.54 -5.38 31.41
CA LEU A 142 6.24 -4.46 32.50
C LEU A 142 6.96 -3.11 32.36
N ALA A 143 8.21 -3.13 31.87
CA ALA A 143 9.00 -1.91 31.65
C ALA A 143 8.49 -1.07 30.48
N ILE A 144 8.04 -1.70 29.39
CA ILE A 144 7.58 -1.01 28.17
C ILE A 144 6.09 -0.62 28.20
N GLY A 145 5.32 -1.12 29.16
CA GLY A 145 3.89 -0.81 29.32
C GLY A 145 3.06 -1.28 28.13
N ALA A 146 2.39 -0.35 27.44
CA ALA A 146 1.57 -0.66 26.25
C ALA A 146 2.36 -0.66 24.93
N SER A 147 3.64 -0.27 24.95
CA SER A 147 4.49 -0.25 23.77
C SER A 147 4.75 -1.65 23.23
N LYS A 148 5.06 -1.72 21.94
CA LYS A 148 5.48 -2.94 21.25
C LYS A 148 6.96 -2.86 20.94
N VAL A 149 7.70 -3.92 21.26
CA VAL A 149 9.14 -4.00 21.01
C VAL A 149 9.44 -5.32 20.34
N ALA A 150 10.23 -5.31 19.28
CA ALA A 150 10.76 -6.53 18.67
C ALA A 150 12.28 -6.52 18.72
N VAL A 151 12.88 -7.60 19.22
CA VAL A 151 14.32 -7.81 19.27
C VAL A 151 14.66 -9.04 18.44
N MET A 152 15.59 -8.88 17.49
CA MET A 152 16.04 -9.96 16.61
C MET A 152 17.53 -10.20 16.81
N ASN A 153 17.90 -11.47 16.84
CA ASN A 153 19.29 -11.91 16.91
C ASN A 153 19.90 -12.16 15.52
N SER A 154 21.21 -12.46 15.46
CA SER A 154 21.94 -12.72 14.23
C SER A 154 21.57 -14.04 13.53
N ALA A 155 20.84 -14.94 14.20
CA ALA A 155 20.28 -16.14 13.57
C ALA A 155 18.96 -15.83 12.81
N GLY A 156 18.37 -14.66 13.05
CA GLY A 156 17.10 -14.23 12.48
C GLY A 156 15.88 -14.58 13.34
N ASN A 157 16.09 -15.07 14.56
CA ASN A 157 15.00 -15.32 15.51
C ASN A 157 14.65 -14.01 16.21
N ALA A 158 13.36 -13.72 16.32
CA ALA A 158 12.87 -12.53 17.00
C ALA A 158 12.00 -12.89 18.21
N VAL A 159 12.08 -12.07 19.25
CA VAL A 159 11.10 -12.02 20.35
C VAL A 159 10.32 -10.72 20.22
N ILE A 160 9.00 -10.83 20.26
CA ILE A 160 8.09 -9.69 20.17
C ILE A 160 7.41 -9.49 21.52
N PHE A 161 7.74 -8.40 22.20
CA PHE A 161 7.13 -7.97 23.44
C PHE A 161 5.81 -7.26 23.15
N ASN A 162 4.75 -7.64 23.89
CA ASN A 162 3.37 -7.28 23.60
C ASN A 162 2.92 -7.64 22.17
N GLU A 163 3.30 -8.82 21.68
CA GLU A 163 2.96 -9.33 20.34
C GLU A 163 1.46 -9.24 20.02
N HIS A 164 0.61 -9.62 20.99
CA HIS A 164 -0.85 -9.59 20.92
C HIS A 164 -1.46 -8.18 20.69
N LYS A 165 -0.66 -7.11 20.80
CA LYS A 165 -1.10 -5.72 20.49
C LYS A 165 -0.80 -5.30 19.07
N GLY A 166 -0.17 -6.17 18.28
CA GLY A 166 -0.09 -6.11 16.83
C GLY A 166 -0.85 -7.28 16.23
N HIS A 167 -0.54 -7.63 14.99
CA HIS A 167 -1.18 -8.72 14.27
C HIS A 167 -0.27 -9.32 13.23
N TRP A 168 -0.54 -10.58 12.90
CA TRP A 168 0.08 -11.28 11.80
C TRP A 168 -0.82 -11.18 10.56
N ASP A 169 -0.21 -10.90 9.42
CA ASP A 169 -0.87 -10.90 8.11
C ASP A 169 0.12 -11.46 7.09
N SER A 170 -0.26 -12.55 6.42
CA SER A 170 0.56 -13.23 5.41
C SER A 170 1.95 -13.58 5.93
N GLY A 171 2.01 -14.22 7.12
CA GLY A 171 3.28 -14.64 7.74
C GLY A 171 4.15 -13.50 8.30
N VAL A 172 3.73 -12.24 8.19
CA VAL A 172 4.48 -11.06 8.65
C VAL A 172 3.76 -10.40 9.82
N TRP A 173 4.50 -10.06 10.87
CA TRP A 173 3.95 -9.35 12.03
C TRP A 173 4.03 -7.83 11.84
N TYR A 174 2.92 -7.15 12.11
CA TYR A 174 2.78 -5.70 12.08
C TYR A 174 2.31 -5.18 13.44
N SER A 175 2.90 -4.07 13.88
CA SER A 175 2.52 -3.44 15.15
C SER A 175 1.25 -2.58 15.11
N ASN A 176 0.74 -2.24 13.93
CA ASN A 176 -0.55 -1.56 13.67
C ASN A 176 -0.87 -1.56 12.16
N ASP A 177 -2.04 -1.01 11.79
CA ASP A 177 -2.56 -0.99 10.41
C ASP A 177 -2.03 0.12 9.51
N THR A 178 -0.89 0.74 9.85
CA THR A 178 -0.36 1.85 9.03
C THR A 178 0.23 1.41 7.68
N TYR A 179 0.31 0.12 7.41
CA TYR A 179 0.69 -0.44 6.11
C TYR A 179 -0.49 -0.63 5.15
N LEU A 180 -1.73 -0.63 5.68
CA LEU A 180 -2.92 -0.74 4.86
C LEU A 180 -3.20 0.60 4.14
N PRO A 181 -3.82 0.54 2.95
CA PRO A 181 -4.27 1.75 2.26
C PRO A 181 -5.20 2.55 3.17
N ARG A 182 -5.23 3.88 2.99
CA ARG A 182 -6.22 4.69 3.70
C ARG A 182 -7.60 4.21 3.24
N PRO A 183 -8.54 3.91 4.15
CA PRO A 183 -9.92 3.72 3.73
C PRO A 183 -10.35 4.99 3.01
N CYS A 184 -10.81 4.85 1.77
CA CYS A 184 -11.38 5.95 1.00
C CYS A 184 -12.49 6.59 1.85
N SER A 185 -12.44 7.92 2.04
CA SER A 185 -13.42 8.61 2.87
C SER A 185 -14.82 8.38 2.31
N ARG A 186 -15.84 8.31 3.17
CA ARG A 186 -17.24 8.14 2.71
C ARG A 186 -17.64 9.22 1.70
N GLN A 187 -17.09 10.42 1.85
CA GLN A 187 -17.22 11.55 0.93
C GLN A 187 -16.52 11.29 -0.41
N ALA A 188 -15.32 10.72 -0.43
CA ALA A 188 -14.63 10.39 -1.69
C ALA A 188 -15.32 9.24 -2.43
N LYS A 189 -15.86 8.24 -1.73
CA LYS A 189 -16.71 7.19 -2.35
C LYS A 189 -17.98 7.79 -2.97
N SER A 190 -18.66 8.66 -2.22
CA SER A 190 -19.85 9.36 -2.71
C SER A 190 -19.53 10.29 -3.89
N ALA A 191 -18.36 10.95 -3.89
CA ALA A 191 -17.92 11.79 -5.00
C ALA A 191 -17.63 10.97 -6.26
N VAL A 192 -16.87 9.88 -6.16
CA VAL A 192 -16.61 8.97 -7.28
C VAL A 192 -17.92 8.36 -7.80
N GLN A 193 -18.81 7.92 -6.91
CA GLN A 193 -20.10 7.39 -7.32
C GLN A 193 -20.98 8.45 -7.98
N SER A 194 -20.96 9.69 -7.50
CA SER A 194 -21.65 10.80 -8.16
C SER A 194 -21.03 11.19 -9.50
N LEU A 195 -19.74 10.94 -9.71
CA LEU A 195 -19.05 11.17 -10.98
C LEU A 195 -19.38 10.07 -12.00
N LEU A 196 -19.41 8.81 -11.55
CA LEU A 196 -19.83 7.67 -12.37
C LEU A 196 -21.32 7.73 -12.74
N GLN A 197 -22.14 8.38 -11.92
CA GLN A 197 -23.58 8.58 -12.16
C GLN A 197 -23.90 9.86 -12.93
N ARG A 198 -22.90 10.67 -13.33
CA ARG A 198 -23.17 11.84 -14.18
C ARG A 198 -23.41 11.37 -15.60
N PRO A 199 -24.49 11.83 -16.25
CA PRO A 199 -24.68 11.55 -17.66
C PRO A 199 -23.50 12.12 -18.44
N THR A 200 -22.97 11.30 -19.33
CA THR A 200 -21.93 11.66 -20.30
C THR A 200 -22.43 12.83 -21.16
N GLU A 201 -21.50 13.55 -21.80
CA GLU A 201 -21.90 14.61 -22.75
C GLU A 201 -22.78 14.05 -23.86
N ASN A 202 -22.53 12.82 -24.31
CA ASN A 202 -23.34 12.13 -25.32
C ASN A 202 -24.76 11.83 -24.82
N GLU A 203 -24.96 11.42 -23.57
CA GLU A 203 -26.31 11.22 -23.00
C GLU A 203 -27.06 12.54 -22.81
N LYS A 204 -26.37 13.62 -22.44
CA LYS A 204 -26.99 14.96 -22.36
C LYS A 204 -27.37 15.48 -23.75
N ILE A 205 -26.50 15.27 -24.74
CA ILE A 205 -26.76 15.64 -26.12
C ILE A 205 -27.92 14.80 -26.68
N ALA A 206 -27.99 13.50 -26.37
CA ALA A 206 -29.10 12.64 -26.77
C ALA A 206 -30.43 13.04 -26.11
N ASP A 207 -30.45 13.45 -24.85
CA ASP A 207 -31.66 13.94 -24.17
C ASP A 207 -32.10 15.31 -24.74
N ILE A 208 -31.16 16.22 -24.99
CA ILE A 208 -31.43 17.51 -25.65
C ILE A 208 -31.95 17.29 -27.07
N LEU A 209 -31.30 16.42 -27.84
CA LEU A 209 -31.70 16.10 -29.20
C LEU A 209 -33.05 15.39 -29.22
N GLY A 210 -33.28 14.41 -28.35
CA GLY A 210 -34.56 13.69 -28.23
C GLY A 210 -35.73 14.62 -27.88
N GLN A 211 -35.52 15.60 -26.99
CA GLN A 211 -36.54 16.60 -26.68
C GLN A 211 -36.78 17.60 -27.82
N ARG A 212 -35.74 17.92 -28.62
CA ARG A 212 -35.86 18.80 -29.79
C ARG A 212 -36.54 18.07 -30.96
N THR A 213 -36.07 16.86 -31.29
CA THR A 213 -36.60 16.04 -32.38
C THR A 213 -38.03 15.57 -32.10
N TYR A 214 -38.40 15.24 -30.86
CA TYR A 214 -39.79 14.89 -30.52
C TYR A 214 -40.76 16.07 -30.74
N LYS A 215 -40.36 17.29 -30.34
CA LYS A 215 -41.16 18.50 -30.58
C LYS A 215 -41.23 18.87 -32.07
N ASP A 216 -40.14 18.71 -32.80
CA ASP A 216 -40.05 19.05 -34.23
C ASP A 216 -40.74 18.00 -35.13
N TYR A 217 -40.72 16.71 -34.75
CA TYR A 217 -41.43 15.62 -35.44
C TYR A 217 -42.95 15.77 -35.33
N HIS A 218 -43.46 16.10 -34.12
CA HIS A 218 -44.89 16.37 -33.93
C HIS A 218 -45.38 17.62 -34.66
N ALA A 219 -44.50 18.58 -34.95
CA ALA A 219 -44.83 19.78 -35.72
C ALA A 219 -44.86 19.52 -37.24
N SER A 220 -44.06 18.57 -37.75
CA SER A 220 -43.84 18.38 -39.19
C SER A 220 -44.54 17.17 -39.82
N ASN A 221 -44.95 16.16 -39.03
CA ASN A 221 -45.44 14.87 -39.55
C ASN A 221 -46.88 14.48 -39.18
N ARG A 222 -47.81 15.45 -39.05
CA ARG A 222 -49.25 15.13 -39.05
C ARG A 222 -49.65 14.48 -40.38
N GLY A 223 -49.78 13.15 -40.39
CA GLY A 223 -50.49 12.40 -41.43
C GLY A 223 -49.65 11.70 -42.51
N LYS A 224 -48.34 11.46 -42.32
CA LYS A 224 -47.53 10.65 -43.25
C LYS A 224 -46.99 9.42 -42.51
N GLY A 225 -47.46 8.23 -42.89
CA GLY A 225 -47.27 6.97 -42.15
C GLY A 225 -45.87 6.35 -42.23
N ARG A 226 -44.86 7.04 -41.71
CA ARG A 226 -43.57 6.45 -41.30
C ARG A 226 -43.43 6.53 -39.77
N SER A 227 -42.75 5.56 -39.17
CA SER A 227 -42.55 5.49 -37.73
C SER A 227 -41.35 6.34 -37.32
N TYR A 228 -41.46 7.03 -36.17
CA TYR A 228 -40.38 7.81 -35.56
C TYR A 228 -39.15 6.95 -35.23
N ILE A 229 -39.33 5.64 -35.06
CA ILE A 229 -38.26 4.69 -34.73
C ILE A 229 -37.38 4.43 -35.96
N ASP A 230 -37.97 4.27 -37.14
CA ASP A 230 -37.23 3.97 -38.39
C ASP A 230 -36.28 5.11 -38.78
N ASP A 231 -36.70 6.37 -38.61
CA ASP A 231 -35.86 7.55 -38.90
C ASP A 231 -34.76 7.77 -37.83
N LEU A 232 -34.94 7.23 -36.61
CA LEU A 232 -33.94 7.29 -35.54
C LEU A 232 -32.84 6.25 -35.73
N GLU A 233 -33.19 5.03 -36.16
CA GLU A 233 -32.23 3.95 -36.46
C GLU A 233 -31.27 4.38 -37.59
N ASP A 234 -31.80 4.91 -38.69
CA ASP A 234 -31.02 5.45 -39.81
C ASP A 234 -30.09 6.63 -39.44
N SER A 235 -30.38 7.35 -38.35
CA SER A 235 -29.58 8.47 -37.85
C SER A 235 -28.51 8.01 -36.85
N TYR A 236 -28.79 6.91 -36.14
CA TYR A 236 -27.86 6.30 -35.18
C TYR A 236 -26.74 5.56 -35.91
N ASP A 237 -27.06 4.78 -36.95
CA ASP A 237 -26.08 4.01 -37.72
C ASP A 237 -25.06 4.94 -38.42
N ARG A 238 -25.54 6.02 -39.06
CA ARG A 238 -24.66 7.03 -39.67
C ARG A 238 -23.73 7.74 -38.69
N LYS A 239 -24.10 7.81 -37.41
CA LYS A 239 -23.30 8.47 -36.38
C LYS A 239 -22.27 7.55 -35.76
N GLN A 240 -22.57 6.25 -35.64
CA GLN A 240 -21.59 5.26 -35.20
C GLN A 240 -20.41 5.17 -36.17
N ASP A 241 -20.66 5.19 -37.48
CA ASP A 241 -19.59 5.20 -38.48
C ASP A 241 -18.65 6.41 -38.32
N THR A 242 -19.18 7.62 -38.15
CA THR A 242 -18.35 8.82 -37.90
C THR A 242 -17.62 8.82 -36.56
N GLN A 243 -18.15 8.13 -35.55
CA GLN A 243 -17.53 8.08 -34.22
C GLN A 243 -16.35 7.09 -34.21
N MET A 244 -16.47 5.98 -34.95
CA MET A 244 -15.40 5.01 -35.16
C MET A 244 -14.19 5.63 -35.88
N GLU A 245 -14.44 6.41 -36.95
CA GLU A 245 -13.40 7.14 -37.68
C GLU A 245 -12.66 8.15 -36.77
N SER A 246 -13.39 8.82 -35.86
CA SER A 246 -12.77 9.80 -34.93
C SER A 246 -11.95 9.16 -33.81
N GLU A 247 -12.30 7.95 -33.37
CA GLU A 247 -11.55 7.22 -32.35
C GLU A 247 -10.27 6.61 -32.92
N GLU A 248 -10.29 6.13 -34.17
CA GLU A 248 -9.09 5.68 -34.88
C GLU A 248 -8.10 6.83 -35.11
N GLU A 249 -8.58 8.01 -35.51
CA GLU A 249 -7.74 9.20 -35.67
C GLU A 249 -7.10 9.66 -34.35
N LEU A 250 -7.84 9.57 -33.24
CA LEU A 250 -7.34 9.95 -31.91
C LEU A 250 -6.32 8.93 -31.37
N GLN A 251 -6.55 7.63 -31.60
CA GLN A 251 -5.56 6.60 -31.26
C GLN A 251 -4.28 6.76 -32.07
N GLN A 252 -4.38 7.13 -33.35
CA GLN A 252 -3.23 7.37 -34.21
C GLN A 252 -2.42 8.60 -33.75
N GLN A 253 -3.08 9.70 -33.36
CA GLN A 253 -2.42 10.87 -32.78
C GLN A 253 -1.75 10.57 -31.44
N LEU A 254 -2.41 9.81 -30.56
CA LEU A 254 -1.84 9.40 -29.26
C LEU A 254 -0.63 8.47 -29.43
N MET A 255 -0.64 7.58 -30.43
CA MET A 255 0.52 6.75 -30.76
C MET A 255 1.69 7.58 -31.30
N GLU A 256 1.43 8.56 -32.17
CA GLU A 256 2.46 9.45 -32.71
C GLU A 256 3.08 10.36 -31.63
N GLU A 257 2.28 10.87 -30.69
CA GLU A 257 2.75 11.67 -29.56
C GLU A 257 3.58 10.84 -28.57
N ALA A 258 3.17 9.60 -28.28
CA ALA A 258 3.94 8.68 -27.44
C ALA A 258 5.31 8.35 -28.05
N HIS A 259 5.36 8.16 -29.38
CA HIS A 259 6.60 7.90 -30.11
C HIS A 259 7.52 9.14 -30.15
N ALA A 260 6.96 10.34 -30.22
CA ALA A 260 7.69 11.61 -30.21
C ALA A 260 8.28 11.97 -28.83
N GLN A 261 7.67 11.50 -27.74
CA GLN A 261 8.13 11.75 -26.37
C GLN A 261 9.21 10.76 -25.87
N GLY A 262 9.57 9.76 -26.69
CA GLY A 262 10.62 8.80 -26.35
C GLY A 262 10.29 7.90 -25.14
N GLU A 263 9.03 7.88 -24.71
CA GLU A 263 8.52 6.97 -23.69
C GLU A 263 7.79 5.82 -24.39
N LEU A 264 8.54 4.77 -24.75
CA LEU A 264 8.20 3.34 -24.62
C LEU A 264 9.03 2.51 -25.59
N ASP A 265 10.04 1.79 -25.07
CA ASP A 265 10.34 0.44 -25.58
C ASP A 265 9.14 -0.43 -25.17
N PHE A 266 8.17 -0.59 -26.07
CA PHE A 266 7.00 -1.44 -25.84
C PHE A 266 7.38 -2.90 -26.12
N ASP A 267 7.25 -3.75 -25.11
CA ASP A 267 7.30 -5.21 -25.23
C ASP A 267 6.01 -5.66 -25.96
N PRO A 268 6.09 -6.29 -27.15
CA PRO A 268 4.93 -6.60 -27.98
C PRO A 268 4.01 -7.70 -27.43
N THR A 269 4.29 -8.27 -26.26
CA THR A 269 3.53 -9.41 -25.73
C THR A 269 2.18 -9.08 -25.07
N ILE A 270 1.76 -7.81 -25.02
CA ILE A 270 0.41 -7.44 -24.52
C ILE A 270 -0.62 -7.28 -25.64
N GLY A 271 -0.20 -7.09 -26.90
CA GLY A 271 -1.13 -6.97 -28.04
C GLY A 271 -1.81 -8.29 -28.43
N GLU A 272 -1.16 -9.44 -28.22
CA GLU A 272 -1.67 -10.75 -28.67
C GLU A 272 -2.66 -11.42 -27.69
N LEU A 273 -2.87 -10.86 -26.49
CA LEU A 273 -3.79 -11.44 -25.49
C LEU A 273 -5.22 -10.87 -25.56
N LEU A 274 -5.45 -9.82 -26.36
CA LEU A 274 -6.77 -9.23 -26.57
C LEU A 274 -7.45 -9.69 -27.87
N ASP A 275 -6.69 -10.31 -28.78
CA ASP A 275 -7.19 -10.74 -30.10
C ASP A 275 -7.65 -12.21 -30.13
N SER A 276 -7.52 -12.96 -29.02
CA SER A 276 -7.76 -14.41 -29.00
C SER A 276 -9.14 -14.87 -28.49
N GLY A 277 -10.06 -13.97 -28.13
CA GLY A 277 -11.48 -14.30 -27.95
C GLY A 277 -11.85 -15.39 -26.94
N GLU A 278 -11.02 -15.72 -25.95
CA GLU A 278 -11.32 -16.76 -24.94
C GLU A 278 -11.67 -16.15 -23.58
N LEU A 279 -12.90 -15.67 -23.40
CA LEU A 279 -13.58 -15.63 -22.09
C LEU A 279 -15.09 -15.81 -22.26
N ASP A 280 -15.49 -16.91 -22.91
CA ASP A 280 -16.86 -17.43 -22.80
C ASP A 280 -16.87 -18.46 -21.65
N GLY A 281 -17.31 -18.04 -20.46
CA GLY A 281 -17.29 -18.93 -19.30
C GLY A 281 -17.41 -18.28 -17.93
N PHE A 282 -18.36 -17.36 -17.74
CA PHE A 282 -18.84 -17.06 -16.40
C PHE A 282 -20.37 -16.92 -16.42
N GLN A 283 -21.06 -18.05 -16.25
CA GLN A 283 -22.48 -18.02 -15.94
C GLN A 283 -22.66 -17.36 -14.57
N VAL A 284 -23.46 -16.29 -14.56
CA VAL A 284 -24.04 -15.71 -13.36
C VAL A 284 -25.04 -16.72 -12.82
N VAL A 285 -24.80 -17.23 -11.62
CA VAL A 285 -25.81 -18.00 -10.88
C VAL A 285 -26.73 -16.95 -10.23
N ASP A 286 -27.94 -16.82 -10.76
CA ASP A 286 -28.98 -15.96 -10.20
C ASP A 286 -29.35 -16.45 -8.78
N GLY A 287 -29.38 -15.51 -7.84
CA GLY A 287 -29.79 -15.75 -6.46
C GLY A 287 -31.31 -15.75 -6.32
N ASP A 288 -31.82 -16.76 -5.62
CA ASP A 288 -33.22 -16.92 -5.22
C ASP A 288 -33.79 -15.71 -4.47
N GLU A 289 -34.99 -15.28 -4.89
CA GLU A 289 -35.86 -14.36 -4.16
C GLU A 289 -36.45 -15.00 -2.89
N PRO A 290 -36.78 -14.21 -1.85
CA PRO A 290 -37.38 -14.72 -0.63
C PRO A 290 -38.91 -14.86 -0.77
N ASN A 291 -39.43 -16.07 -0.58
CA ASN A 291 -40.83 -16.30 -0.22
C ASN A 291 -40.88 -16.98 1.16
N GLY A 292 -41.47 -16.30 2.14
CA GLY A 292 -41.71 -16.81 3.51
C GLY A 292 -41.76 -15.71 4.55
#